data_AF-I1D3A3-F1
#
_entry.id   AF-I1D3A3-F1
#
_cell.length_a   1.000
_cell.length_b   1.000
_cell.length_c   1.000
_cell.angle_alpha   90.00
_cell.angle_beta   90.00
_cell.angle_gamma   90.00
#
_symmetry.space_group_name_H-M   'P 1'
#
loop_
_entity.id
_entity.type
_entity.pdbx_description
1 polymer ?
#
loop_
_entity_poly.entity_id
_entity_poly.type
_entity_poly.pdbx_seq_one_letter_code
_entity_poly.pdbx_strand_id
1 'polypeptide(L)'
;MSTDHDSGTDVSSTDPTDPHAAAATAVSTSDLPPAPPTTPCTVVWSRGRPYVLESGAGRPRWMGVDQHGRPQALTGEELRRRGWSYRRSS
;
A
#
# COMPACT_ATOMS: atom_id res chain seq x y z
N MET A 1 16.60 -27.17 67.96
CA MET A 1 16.75 -25.71 68.13
C MET A 1 17.20 -25.14 66.80
N SER A 2 16.31 -24.40 66.15
CA SER A 2 16.54 -23.69 64.89
C SER A 2 17.49 -22.51 65.08
N THR A 3 18.20 -22.13 64.02
CA THR A 3 18.37 -20.71 63.70
C THR A 3 18.61 -20.57 62.21
N ASP A 4 17.60 -19.96 61.60
CA ASP A 4 17.54 -19.38 60.26
C ASP A 4 18.65 -18.33 60.10
N HIS A 5 19.26 -18.21 58.91
CA HIS A 5 20.11 -17.07 58.55
C HIS A 5 19.55 -16.41 57.30
N ASP A 6 18.94 -15.26 57.57
CA ASP A 6 18.33 -14.30 56.67
C ASP A 6 19.33 -13.78 55.63
N SER A 7 18.89 -13.74 54.37
CA SER A 7 19.58 -13.16 53.23
C SER A 7 18.97 -11.79 52.91
N GLY A 8 19.80 -10.75 52.81
CA GLY A 8 19.32 -9.45 52.35
C GLY A 8 20.46 -8.45 52.18
N THR A 9 21.13 -8.50 51.03
CA THR A 9 22.22 -7.58 50.64
C THR A 9 21.70 -6.16 50.47
N ASP A 10 22.40 -5.22 51.13
CA ASP A 10 22.22 -3.77 51.03
C ASP A 10 22.62 -3.22 49.65
N VAL A 11 21.88 -2.20 49.24
CA VAL A 11 21.99 -1.48 47.97
C VAL A 11 23.29 -0.69 47.90
N SER A 12 23.84 -0.53 46.69
CA SER A 12 24.67 0.65 46.41
C SER A 12 24.59 1.06 44.95
N SER A 13 23.94 2.21 44.79
CA SER A 13 23.98 3.15 43.68
C SER A 13 25.28 3.19 42.91
N THR A 14 25.19 3.25 41.59
CA THR A 14 26.10 4.05 40.78
C THR A 14 25.39 4.52 39.51
N ASP A 15 25.13 5.81 39.42
CA ASP A 15 25.04 6.58 38.18
C ASP A 15 26.03 7.74 38.40
N PRO A 16 26.84 8.23 37.43
CA PRO A 16 26.43 8.51 36.05
C PRO A 16 27.51 8.33 34.96
N THR A 17 27.14 8.61 33.71
CA THR A 17 27.96 9.08 32.56
C THR A 17 28.08 8.09 31.39
N ASP A 18 27.35 8.35 30.30
CA ASP A 18 27.95 9.00 29.11
C ASP A 18 26.85 9.43 28.11
N PRO A 19 26.68 10.74 27.80
CA PRO A 19 25.87 11.14 26.67
C PRO A 19 26.73 11.00 25.40
N HIS A 20 26.85 9.77 24.88
CA HIS A 20 27.34 9.58 23.52
C HIS A 20 26.26 10.04 22.53
N ALA A 21 26.15 11.36 22.42
CA ALA A 21 25.58 12.05 21.29
C ALA A 21 26.49 11.80 20.08
N ALA A 22 26.29 10.69 19.41
CA ALA A 22 26.46 10.60 17.97
C ALA A 22 25.11 10.16 17.43
N ALA A 23 24.31 11.18 17.14
CA ALA A 23 22.99 11.11 16.55
C ALA A 23 22.86 9.90 15.63
N ALA A 24 22.12 8.89 16.11
CA ALA A 24 21.36 8.07 15.19
C ALA A 24 20.47 9.07 14.45
N THR A 25 20.88 9.42 13.23
CA THR A 25 20.01 10.08 12.27
C THR A 25 18.81 9.17 12.15
N ALA A 26 17.79 9.42 12.98
CA ALA A 26 16.46 8.91 12.78
C ALA A 26 16.03 9.56 11.47
N VAL A 27 16.38 8.91 10.36
CA VAL A 27 15.79 9.18 9.07
C VAL A 27 14.32 9.03 9.34
N SER A 28 13.62 10.15 9.44
CA SER A 28 12.18 10.18 9.61
C SER A 28 11.61 9.46 8.40
N THR A 29 11.32 8.17 8.54
CA THR A 29 10.64 7.34 7.54
C THR A 29 9.23 7.83 7.25
N SER A 30 8.80 8.86 7.98
CA SER A 30 7.56 9.61 7.83
C SER A 30 7.41 10.37 6.51
N ASP A 31 8.46 10.46 5.69
CA ASP A 31 8.42 11.12 4.36
C ASP A 31 8.63 10.14 3.18
N LEU A 32 8.32 8.86 3.36
CA LEU A 32 8.22 7.95 2.21
C LEU A 32 6.80 8.02 1.65
N PRO A 33 6.62 8.22 0.33
CA PRO A 33 5.30 8.18 -0.27
C PRO A 33 4.67 6.81 -0.01
N PRO A 34 3.35 6.74 0.23
CA PRO A 34 2.67 5.47 0.42
C PRO A 34 2.88 4.59 -0.81
N ALA A 35 3.14 3.31 -0.58
CA ALA A 35 3.22 2.34 -1.66
C ALA A 35 1.89 2.30 -2.44
N PRO A 36 1.91 2.08 -3.77
CA PRO A 36 0.69 2.00 -4.55
C PRO A 36 -0.18 0.82 -4.10
N PRO A 37 -1.52 0.92 -4.23
CA PRO A 37 -2.41 -0.17 -3.89
C PRO A 37 -2.16 -1.41 -4.77
N THR A 38 -2.23 -2.60 -4.16
CA THR A 38 -2.01 -3.89 -4.83
C THR A 38 -3.30 -4.65 -5.13
N THR A 39 -4.46 -4.02 -4.91
CA THR A 39 -5.77 -4.64 -5.12
C THR A 39 -5.90 -5.11 -6.56
N PRO A 40 -6.24 -6.40 -6.81
CA PRO A 40 -6.42 -6.90 -8.16
C PRO A 40 -7.61 -6.21 -8.83
N CYS A 41 -7.51 -5.95 -10.13
CA CYS A 41 -8.59 -5.40 -10.94
C CYS A 41 -8.68 -6.13 -12.29
N THR A 42 -9.88 -6.14 -12.88
CA THR A 42 -10.06 -6.70 -14.21
C THR A 42 -9.71 -5.64 -15.25
N VAL A 43 -8.85 -6.00 -16.20
CA VAL A 43 -8.46 -5.15 -17.32
C VAL A 43 -8.78 -5.85 -18.64
N VAL A 44 -9.33 -5.10 -19.57
CA VAL A 44 -9.61 -5.54 -20.95
C VAL A 44 -9.07 -4.51 -21.94
N TRP A 45 -8.89 -4.93 -23.19
CA TRP A 45 -8.39 -4.13 -24.28
C TRP A 45 -9.48 -3.89 -25.30
N SER A 46 -9.69 -2.65 -25.72
CA SER A 46 -10.57 -2.30 -26.83
C SER A 46 -9.89 -1.27 -27.70
N ARG A 47 -9.83 -1.52 -29.02
CA ARG A 47 -9.17 -0.64 -30.00
C ARG A 47 -7.73 -0.27 -29.61
N GLY A 48 -6.97 -1.23 -29.09
CA GLY A 48 -5.58 -1.04 -28.67
C GLY A 48 -5.40 -0.28 -27.34
N ARG A 49 -6.48 -0.02 -26.59
CA ARG A 49 -6.44 0.76 -25.33
C ARG A 49 -6.96 -0.06 -24.15
N PRO A 50 -6.35 0.11 -22.96
CA PRO A 50 -6.79 -0.60 -21.76
C PRO A 50 -8.04 0.07 -21.15
N TYR A 51 -8.91 -0.77 -20.61
CA TYR A 51 -10.07 -0.38 -19.81
C TYR A 51 -10.09 -1.22 -18.53
N VAL A 52 -10.24 -0.56 -17.39
CA VAL A 52 -10.30 -1.18 -16.06
C VAL A 52 -11.76 -1.26 -15.61
N LEU A 53 -12.16 -2.40 -15.05
CA LEU A 53 -13.46 -2.54 -14.41
C LEU A 53 -13.45 -1.85 -13.05
N GLU A 54 -14.26 -0.81 -12.91
CA GLU A 54 -14.58 -0.24 -11.61
C GLU A 54 -15.93 -0.79 -11.12
N SER A 55 -15.87 -1.71 -10.17
CA SER A 55 -17.03 -2.23 -9.44
C SER A 55 -17.19 -1.46 -8.12
N GLY A 56 -17.88 -0.33 -8.17
CA GLY A 56 -18.35 0.39 -6.97
C GLY A 56 -19.79 -0.01 -6.59
N ALA A 57 -20.34 0.58 -5.52
CA ALA A 57 -21.72 0.36 -5.06
C ALA A 57 -22.83 0.80 -6.05
N GLY A 58 -22.48 1.03 -7.32
CA GLY A 58 -23.38 1.43 -8.40
C GLY A 58 -23.24 0.52 -9.63
N ARG A 59 -23.53 1.07 -10.81
CA ARG A 59 -23.41 0.31 -12.06
C ARG A 59 -21.93 0.10 -12.42
N PRO A 60 -21.50 -1.14 -12.71
CA PRO A 60 -20.13 -1.40 -13.11
C PRO A 60 -19.79 -0.63 -14.38
N ARG A 61 -18.65 0.07 -14.36
CA ARG A 61 -18.18 0.89 -15.47
C ARG A 61 -16.76 0.49 -15.89
N TRP A 62 -16.51 0.57 -17.18
CA TRP A 62 -15.19 0.35 -17.75
C TRP A 62 -14.51 1.70 -17.96
N MET A 63 -13.48 1.97 -17.17
CA MET A 63 -12.72 3.22 -17.22
C MET A 63 -11.49 3.06 -18.10
N GLY A 64 -11.34 3.93 -19.09
CA GLY A 64 -10.16 3.97 -19.95
C GLY A 64 -9.97 5.36 -20.52
N VAL A 65 -9.25 5.43 -21.64
CA VAL A 65 -9.04 6.67 -22.39
C VAL A 65 -9.52 6.52 -23.82
N ASP A 66 -10.11 7.59 -24.35
CA ASP A 66 -10.47 7.65 -25.76
C ASP A 66 -9.23 7.83 -26.66
N GLN A 67 -9.45 7.99 -27.96
CA GLN A 67 -8.40 8.20 -28.95
C GLN A 67 -7.62 9.51 -28.79
N HIS A 68 -8.22 10.51 -28.14
CA HIS A 68 -7.63 11.81 -27.86
C HIS A 68 -6.95 11.86 -26.48
N GLY A 69 -6.93 10.73 -25.76
CA GLY A 69 -6.36 10.65 -24.42
C GLY A 69 -7.27 11.18 -23.31
N ARG A 70 -8.55 11.45 -23.61
CA ARG A 70 -9.51 11.92 -22.60
C ARG A 70 -10.04 10.74 -21.79
N PRO A 71 -10.24 10.88 -20.47
CA PRO A 71 -10.92 9.87 -19.67
C PRO A 71 -12.29 9.53 -20.24
N GLN A 72 -12.60 8.24 -20.32
CA GLN A 72 -13.88 7.75 -20.83
C GLN A 72 -14.39 6.59 -19.97
N ALA A 73 -15.65 6.69 -19.56
CA ALA A 73 -16.40 5.61 -18.93
C ALA A 73 -17.28 4.93 -19.98
N LEU A 74 -17.23 3.60 -20.06
CA LEU A 74 -18.10 2.80 -20.91
C LEU A 74 -18.98 1.88 -20.08
N THR A 75 -20.21 1.68 -20.54
CA THR A 75 -21.03 0.57 -20.07
C THR A 75 -20.48 -0.76 -20.60
N GLY A 76 -20.88 -1.88 -19.98
CA GLY A 76 -20.57 -3.20 -20.51
C GLY A 76 -21.11 -3.43 -21.93
N GLU A 77 -22.26 -2.85 -22.26
CA GLU A 77 -22.83 -2.93 -23.61
C GLU A 77 -22.01 -2.16 -24.65
N GLU A 78 -21.57 -0.94 -24.33
CA GLU A 78 -20.65 -0.20 -25.20
C GLU A 78 -19.36 -0.94 -25.45
N LEU A 79 -18.77 -1.50 -24.41
CA LEU A 79 -17.53 -2.25 -24.54
C LEU A 79 -17.73 -3.47 -25.44
N ARG A 80 -18.83 -4.22 -25.26
CA ARG A 80 -19.20 -5.35 -26.14
C ARG A 80 -19.38 -4.92 -27.58
N ARG A 81 -20.10 -3.81 -27.85
CA ARG A 81 -20.28 -3.27 -29.21
C ARG A 81 -18.97 -2.87 -29.87
N ARG A 82 -18.00 -2.35 -29.10
CA ARG A 82 -16.69 -1.95 -29.62
C ARG A 82 -15.75 -3.12 -29.88
N GLY A 83 -16.06 -4.30 -29.33
CA GLY A 83 -15.15 -5.43 -29.29
C GLY A 83 -14.06 -5.24 -28.23
N TRP A 84 -13.75 -6.32 -27.51
CA TRP A 84 -12.72 -6.31 -26.48
C TRP A 84 -12.01 -7.67 -26.36
N SER A 85 -10.83 -7.67 -25.75
CA SER A 85 -10.03 -8.86 -25.46
C SER A 85 -9.34 -8.75 -24.10
N TYR A 86 -9.03 -9.88 -23.48
CA TYR A 86 -8.20 -9.91 -22.25
C TYR A 86 -6.72 -9.60 -22.53
N ARG A 87 -6.30 -9.70 -23.79
CA ARG A 87 -4.93 -9.45 -24.22
C ARG A 87 -4.85 -8.19 -25.06
N ARG A 88 -3.73 -7.49 -24.98
CA ARG A 88 -3.36 -6.46 -25.95
C ARG A 88 -3.08 -7.18 -27.28
N SER A 89 -3.76 -6.79 -28.35
CA SER A 89 -3.38 -7.19 -29.72
C SER A 89 -2.01 -6.60 -30.03
N SER A 90 -1.06 -7.43 -30.49
CA SER A 90 0.32 -7.03 -30.81
C SER A 90 0.40 -6.11 -32.02
#